data_AF-A0AAD2ARY0-F1
#
_entry.id   AF-A0AAD2ARY0-F1
#
_cell.length_a   1.000
_cell.length_b   1.000
_cell.length_c   1.000
_cell.angle_alpha   90.00
_cell.angle_beta   90.00
_cell.angle_gamma   90.00
#
_symmetry.space_group_name_H-M   'P 1'
#
loop_
_entity.id
_entity.type
_entity.pdbx_description
1 polymer ?
#
loop_
_entity_poly.entity_id
_entity_poly.type
_entity_poly.pdbx_seq_one_letter_code
_entity_poly.pdbx_strand_id
1 'polypeptide(L)'
;MARPVMPDDELIDYLPTQAVADFLATMNEPRLDGIVFLSAQTKGGCNVVLFHHAAKVAETVFPNGVEIDISTGSWTEEGWEIEYSVSEKVPSKSALNQPVHDEAVWGDLCAHPPEPRHWDDDFREAALKVELDSIAVHHVDSVVIATAQHLVQRFRYEAHEHKF
;
A
#
# COMPACT_ATOMS: atom_id res chain seq x y z
N MET A 1 16.04 -0.17 20.10
CA MET A 1 14.90 -0.81 20.79
C MET A 1 13.65 -0.30 20.11
N ALA A 2 12.84 -1.18 19.51
CA ALA A 2 11.48 -0.83 19.08
C ALA A 2 10.53 -1.40 20.13
N ARG A 3 9.85 -0.53 20.87
CA ARG A 3 8.78 -0.93 21.80
C ARG A 3 7.50 -1.05 20.97
N PRO A 4 6.66 -2.08 21.17
CA PRO A 4 5.35 -2.13 20.56
C PRO A 4 4.57 -0.87 20.94
N VAL A 5 4.04 -0.17 19.94
CA VAL A 5 3.19 0.99 20.17
C VAL A 5 1.83 0.49 20.59
N MET A 6 1.34 0.99 21.73
CA MET A 6 0.02 0.64 22.24
C MET A 6 -1.03 1.41 21.44
N PRO A 7 -2.20 0.81 21.10
CA PRO A 7 -3.23 1.46 20.28
C PRO A 7 -3.67 2.85 20.77
N ASP A 8 -3.60 3.10 22.08
CA ASP A 8 -4.01 4.38 22.69
C ASP A 8 -2.88 5.43 22.76
N ASP A 9 -1.61 5.02 22.54
CA ASP A 9 -0.41 5.89 22.62
C ASP A 9 0.22 6.15 21.24
N GLU A 10 -0.44 5.73 20.16
CA GLU A 10 0.07 5.81 18.78
C GLU A 10 0.51 7.22 18.38
N LEU A 11 -0.30 8.23 18.67
CA LEU A 11 -0.03 9.61 18.27
C LEU A 11 1.24 10.20 18.91
N ILE A 12 1.62 9.76 20.11
CA ILE A 12 2.79 10.29 20.84
C ILE A 12 4.06 9.54 20.44
N ASP A 13 3.97 8.21 20.34
CA ASP A 13 5.13 7.36 20.05
C ASP A 13 5.57 7.41 18.57
N TYR A 14 4.66 7.75 17.64
CA TYR A 14 5.01 7.91 16.23
C TYR A 14 5.52 9.31 15.86
N LEU A 15 5.28 10.32 16.69
CA LEU A 15 5.65 11.71 16.39
C LEU A 15 7.14 11.90 16.10
N PRO A 16 8.10 11.32 16.88
CA PRO A 16 9.51 11.45 16.55
C PRO A 16 9.87 10.80 15.21
N THR A 17 9.27 9.65 14.89
CA THR A 17 9.54 8.93 13.65
C THR A 17 8.99 9.70 12.44
N GLN A 18 7.80 10.28 12.58
CA GLN A 18 7.19 11.14 11.56
C GLN A 18 8.02 12.41 11.34
N ALA A 19 8.42 13.10 12.41
CA ALA A 19 9.23 14.31 12.30
C ALA A 19 10.59 14.06 11.60
N VAL A 20 11.23 12.93 11.91
CA VAL A 20 12.47 12.52 11.20
C VAL A 20 12.17 12.21 9.74
N ALA A 21 11.11 11.44 9.44
CA ALA A 21 10.74 11.11 8.06
C ALA A 21 10.44 12.37 7.24
N ASP A 22 9.69 13.33 7.78
CA ASP A 22 9.35 14.59 7.12
C ASP A 22 10.58 15.47 6.88
N PHE A 23 11.48 15.54 7.85
CA PHE A 23 12.74 16.26 7.68
C PHE A 23 13.59 15.63 6.56
N LEU A 24 13.71 14.31 6.55
CA LEU A 24 14.44 13.59 5.52
C LEU A 24 13.77 13.70 4.14
N ALA A 25 12.45 13.74 4.08
CA ALA A 25 11.67 13.88 2.85
C ALA A 25 11.79 15.27 2.21
N THR A 26 12.06 16.31 3.02
CA THR A 26 12.21 17.69 2.56
C THR A 26 13.67 18.10 2.34
N MET A 27 14.64 17.29 2.77
CA MET A 27 16.05 17.53 2.47
C MET A 27 16.33 17.37 0.98
N ASN A 28 16.87 18.43 0.38
CA ASN A 28 17.21 18.43 -1.04
C ASN A 28 18.58 17.81 -1.34
N GLU A 29 19.50 17.84 -0.36
CA GLU A 29 20.87 17.32 -0.53
C GLU A 29 21.35 16.57 0.73
N PRO A 30 21.63 15.26 0.64
CA PRO A 30 21.29 14.38 -0.49
C PRO A 30 19.78 14.21 -0.59
N ARG A 31 19.25 14.16 -1.83
CA ARG A 31 17.85 13.77 -2.05
C ARG A 31 17.70 12.29 -1.76
N LEU A 32 16.95 11.96 -0.72
CA LEU A 32 16.65 10.59 -0.32
C LEU A 32 15.32 10.16 -0.92
N ASP A 33 15.17 8.90 -1.34
CA ASP A 33 13.89 8.39 -1.86
C ASP A 33 13.02 7.74 -0.79
N GLY A 34 13.58 7.52 0.40
CA GLY A 34 12.91 6.82 1.47
C GLY A 34 13.84 6.39 2.60
N ILE A 35 13.30 5.59 3.52
CA ILE A 35 14.03 5.03 4.66
C ILE A 35 13.74 3.54 4.83
N VAL A 36 14.73 2.81 5.35
CA VAL A 36 14.62 1.40 5.72
C VAL A 36 14.86 1.27 7.22
N PHE A 37 13.98 0.57 7.91
CA PHE A 37 14.09 0.35 9.35
C PHE A 37 13.66 -1.07 9.72
N LEU A 38 14.10 -1.54 10.90
CA LEU A 38 13.79 -2.89 11.37
C LEU A 38 12.29 -3.03 11.66
N SER A 39 11.72 -4.17 11.27
CA SER A 39 10.34 -4.52 11.59
C SER A 39 10.19 -4.83 13.08
N ALA A 40 9.17 -4.25 13.71
CA ALA A 40 8.77 -4.61 15.07
C ALA A 40 7.99 -5.94 15.12
N GLN A 41 7.45 -6.39 13.99
CA GLN A 41 6.56 -7.55 13.89
C GLN A 41 7.31 -8.83 13.50
N THR A 42 8.44 -8.71 12.81
CA THR A 42 9.20 -9.85 12.31
C THR A 42 10.66 -9.73 12.67
N LYS A 43 11.20 -10.72 13.38
CA LYS A 43 12.62 -10.77 13.73
C LYS A 43 13.47 -10.85 12.45
N GLY A 44 14.33 -9.85 12.24
CA GLY A 44 15.17 -9.75 11.04
C GLY A 44 14.42 -9.24 9.81
N GLY A 45 13.13 -8.92 9.93
CA GLY A 45 12.38 -8.22 8.89
C GLY A 45 12.74 -6.73 8.87
N CYS A 46 12.49 -6.10 7.71
CA CYS A 46 12.64 -4.66 7.53
C CYS A 46 11.35 -4.10 6.92
N ASN A 47 11.07 -2.86 7.27
CA ASN A 47 10.04 -2.04 6.66
C ASN A 47 10.73 -1.01 5.76
N VAL A 48 10.07 -0.67 4.66
CA VAL A 48 10.53 0.35 3.71
C VAL A 48 9.45 1.41 3.61
N VAL A 49 9.86 2.68 3.70
CA VAL A 49 9.00 3.83 3.45
C VAL A 49 9.59 4.60 2.29
N LEU A 50 8.77 4.91 1.28
CA LEU A 50 9.14 5.76 0.15
C LEU A 50 8.58 7.16 0.38
N PHE A 51 9.39 8.18 0.11
CA PHE A 51 8.96 9.58 0.18
C PHE A 51 8.11 9.96 -1.04
N HIS A 52 7.33 11.03 -0.88
CA HIS A 52 6.34 11.45 -1.85
C HIS A 52 6.87 11.46 -3.29
N HIS A 53 8.01 12.10 -3.58
CA HIS A 53 8.50 12.17 -4.97
C HIS A 53 8.86 10.82 -5.60
N ALA A 54 9.14 9.78 -4.81
CA ALA A 54 9.55 8.45 -5.26
C ALA A 54 8.41 7.41 -5.20
N ALA A 55 7.24 7.78 -4.69
CA ALA A 55 6.14 6.86 -4.42
C ALA A 55 5.04 6.85 -5.49
N LYS A 56 5.20 7.54 -6.62
CA LYS A 56 4.18 7.55 -7.68
C LYS A 56 4.09 6.19 -8.36
N VAL A 57 2.89 5.63 -8.37
CA VAL A 57 2.55 4.38 -9.06
C VAL A 57 2.06 4.72 -10.48
N ALA A 58 2.50 3.97 -11.47
CA ALA A 58 2.02 4.07 -12.84
C ALA A 58 0.55 3.66 -12.92
N GLU A 59 -0.25 4.45 -13.62
CA GLU A 59 -1.65 4.12 -13.89
C GLU A 59 -1.76 2.87 -14.76
N THR A 60 -2.73 2.01 -14.43
CA THR A 60 -3.08 0.86 -15.27
C THR A 60 -3.90 1.35 -16.45
N VAL A 61 -3.41 1.09 -17.67
CA VAL A 61 -4.10 1.50 -18.89
C VAL A 61 -5.15 0.46 -19.24
N PHE A 62 -6.41 0.88 -19.27
CA PHE A 62 -7.53 0.05 -19.71
C PHE A 62 -8.02 0.46 -21.11
N PRO A 63 -8.61 -0.46 -21.88
CA PRO A 63 -9.33 -0.10 -23.11
C PRO A 63 -10.51 0.85 -22.83
N ASN A 64 -10.78 1.77 -23.76
CA ASN A 64 -11.94 2.66 -23.65
C ASN A 64 -13.25 1.86 -23.58
N GLY A 65 -14.09 2.20 -22.61
CA GLY A 65 -15.38 1.54 -22.39
C GLY A 65 -15.29 0.18 -21.70
N VAL A 66 -14.18 -0.14 -21.03
CA VAL A 66 -14.12 -1.32 -20.16
C VAL A 66 -15.11 -1.13 -19.00
N GLU A 67 -15.85 -2.20 -18.69
CA GLU A 67 -16.65 -2.30 -17.48
C GLU A 67 -15.90 -3.23 -16.51
N ILE A 68 -15.60 -2.73 -15.30
CA ILE A 68 -14.91 -3.51 -14.26
C ILE A 68 -15.96 -4.03 -13.28
N ASP A 69 -16.07 -5.35 -13.20
CA ASP A 69 -16.93 -6.05 -12.25
C ASP A 69 -16.07 -6.66 -11.14
N ILE A 70 -16.51 -6.50 -9.89
CA ILE A 70 -15.80 -6.97 -8.69
C ILE A 70 -16.73 -7.91 -7.92
N SER A 71 -16.24 -9.09 -7.57
CA SER A 71 -16.91 -10.03 -6.69
C SER A 71 -16.04 -10.36 -5.47
N THR A 72 -16.66 -10.46 -4.31
CA THR A 72 -16.00 -10.80 -3.02
C THR A 72 -16.45 -12.16 -2.47
N GLY A 73 -17.33 -12.83 -3.19
CA GLY A 73 -17.83 -14.16 -2.86
C GLY A 73 -19.07 -14.50 -3.67
N SER A 74 -19.54 -15.72 -3.50
CA SER A 74 -20.75 -16.18 -4.17
C SER A 74 -21.58 -17.08 -3.26
N TRP A 75 -22.88 -17.15 -3.54
CA TRP A 75 -23.77 -18.09 -2.88
C TRP A 75 -23.70 -19.45 -3.59
N THR A 76 -23.38 -20.49 -2.83
CA THR A 76 -23.40 -21.89 -3.27
C THR A 76 -24.50 -22.65 -2.53
N GLU A 77 -24.67 -23.93 -2.84
CA GLU A 77 -25.63 -24.81 -2.16
C GLU A 77 -25.29 -25.01 -0.67
N GLU A 78 -24.03 -24.80 -0.27
CA GLU A 78 -23.54 -24.96 1.10
C GLU A 78 -23.55 -23.64 1.89
N GLY A 79 -23.78 -22.50 1.23
CA GLY A 79 -23.86 -21.19 1.86
C GLY A 79 -23.06 -20.13 1.11
N TRP A 80 -22.69 -19.06 1.80
CA TRP A 80 -21.82 -18.02 1.24
C TRP A 80 -20.36 -18.48 1.26
N GLU A 81 -19.71 -18.49 0.09
CA GLU A 81 -18.29 -18.82 -0.08
C GLU A 81 -17.50 -17.56 -0.45
N ILE A 82 -16.31 -17.43 0.13
CA ILE A 82 -15.43 -16.28 -0.09
C ILE A 82 -14.55 -16.56 -1.31
N GLU A 83 -14.70 -15.72 -2.34
CA GLU A 83 -13.91 -15.76 -3.56
C GLU A 83 -13.76 -14.34 -4.09
N TYR A 84 -12.52 -13.88 -4.23
CA TYR A 84 -12.23 -12.55 -4.75
C TYR A 84 -11.92 -12.64 -6.23
N SER A 85 -12.68 -11.92 -7.06
CA SER A 85 -12.41 -11.82 -8.49
C SER A 85 -12.68 -10.41 -9.01
N VAL A 86 -11.87 -10.02 -9.99
CA VAL A 86 -12.04 -8.80 -10.77
C VAL A 86 -12.13 -9.24 -12.23
N SER A 87 -13.18 -8.84 -12.93
CA SER A 87 -13.37 -9.14 -14.35
C SER A 87 -13.51 -7.86 -15.16
N GLU A 88 -12.72 -7.78 -16.22
CA GLU A 88 -12.76 -6.68 -17.18
C GLU A 88 -13.58 -7.09 -18.40
N LYS A 89 -14.74 -6.46 -18.56
CA LYS A 89 -15.61 -6.69 -19.71
C LYS A 89 -15.25 -5.69 -20.80
N VAL A 90 -14.45 -6.15 -21.74
CA VAL A 90 -14.02 -5.36 -22.90
C VAL A 90 -15.14 -5.34 -23.95
N PRO A 91 -15.49 -4.17 -24.52
CA PRO A 91 -16.53 -4.09 -25.53
C PRO A 91 -16.15 -4.90 -26.77
N SER A 92 -17.08 -5.77 -27.22
CA SER A 92 -16.87 -6.60 -28.42
C SER A 92 -16.78 -5.71 -29.67
N LYS A 93 -15.72 -5.91 -30.47
CA LYS A 93 -15.53 -5.23 -31.76
C LYS A 93 -16.73 -5.35 -32.71
N SER A 94 -17.59 -6.37 -32.56
CA SER A 94 -18.80 -6.54 -33.38
C SER A 94 -19.89 -5.49 -33.11
N ALA A 95 -19.88 -4.83 -31.95
CA ALA A 95 -20.81 -3.73 -31.65
C ALA A 95 -20.39 -2.40 -32.31
N LEU A 96 -19.14 -2.29 -32.78
CA LEU A 96 -18.63 -1.13 -33.52
C LEU A 96 -19.00 -1.15 -35.02
N ASN A 97 -19.54 -2.26 -35.54
CA ASN A 97 -19.86 -2.44 -36.96
C ASN A 97 -21.36 -2.31 -37.28
N GLN A 98 -22.19 -1.76 -36.39
CA GLN A 98 -23.49 -1.26 -36.84
C GLN A 98 -23.24 0.01 -37.67
N PRO A 99 -23.73 0.09 -38.92
CA PRO A 99 -23.59 1.29 -39.72
C PRO A 99 -24.38 2.41 -39.03
N VAL A 100 -23.67 3.30 -38.35
CA VAL A 100 -24.19 4.60 -37.98
C VAL A 100 -24.45 5.32 -39.31
N HIS A 101 -25.72 5.58 -39.56
CA HIS A 101 -26.19 6.28 -40.75
C HIS A 101 -25.41 7.59 -40.90
N ASP A 102 -24.80 7.76 -42.08
CA ASP A 102 -24.10 8.93 -42.62
C ASP A 102 -24.10 10.22 -41.77
N GLU A 103 -22.98 10.47 -41.09
CA GLU A 103 -22.36 11.82 -41.05
C GLU A 103 -20.83 11.68 -41.10
N ALA A 104 -20.33 11.28 -42.26
CA ALA A 104 -18.91 11.26 -42.59
C ALA A 104 -18.37 12.69 -42.77
N VAL A 105 -18.04 13.39 -41.66
CA VAL A 105 -17.11 14.55 -41.65
C VAL A 105 -16.23 14.60 -40.38
N TRP A 106 -16.54 13.88 -39.29
CA TRP A 106 -15.81 14.05 -38.00
C TRP A 106 -14.82 12.92 -37.63
N GLY A 107 -14.50 12.04 -38.59
CA GLY A 107 -13.68 10.83 -38.35
C GLY A 107 -12.18 11.07 -38.13
N ASP A 108 -11.70 12.31 -38.24
CA ASP A 108 -10.28 12.68 -38.05
C ASP A 108 -10.08 13.59 -36.82
N LEU A 109 -11.11 13.75 -35.97
CA LEU A 109 -11.12 14.66 -34.82
C LEU A 109 -11.39 13.96 -33.47
N CYS A 110 -11.53 12.63 -33.46
CA CYS A 110 -11.70 11.85 -32.23
C CYS A 110 -10.38 11.29 -31.69
N ALA A 111 -9.26 12.01 -31.87
CA ALA A 111 -8.28 12.03 -30.81
C ALA A 111 -8.97 12.75 -29.65
N HIS A 112 -9.36 12.04 -28.60
CA HIS A 112 -9.85 12.68 -27.38
C HIS A 112 -8.90 13.87 -27.10
N PRO A 113 -9.41 15.11 -27.02
CA PRO A 113 -8.57 16.20 -26.55
C PRO A 113 -7.96 15.71 -25.23
N PRO A 114 -6.64 15.83 -25.01
CA PRO A 114 -6.06 15.47 -23.72
C PRO A 114 -6.93 16.14 -22.66
N GLU A 115 -7.46 15.34 -21.73
CA GLU A 115 -8.37 15.85 -20.70
C GLU A 115 -7.75 17.12 -20.11
N PRO A 116 -8.55 18.19 -19.95
CA PRO A 116 -8.01 19.47 -19.52
C PRO A 116 -7.31 19.27 -18.19
N ARG A 117 -5.98 19.48 -18.18
CA ARG A 117 -5.11 19.31 -17.02
C ARG A 117 -5.82 19.79 -15.77
N HIS A 118 -6.18 18.87 -14.88
CA HIS A 118 -6.80 19.26 -13.64
C HIS A 118 -5.70 19.86 -12.75
N TRP A 119 -6.05 20.83 -11.91
CA TRP A 119 -5.08 21.43 -10.97
C TRP A 119 -4.46 20.38 -10.02
N ASP A 120 -5.12 19.23 -9.89
CA ASP A 120 -4.74 18.11 -9.04
C ASP A 120 -3.93 17.02 -9.78
N ASP A 121 -3.54 17.26 -11.04
CA ASP A 121 -2.73 16.30 -11.79
C ASP A 121 -1.36 16.13 -11.12
N ASP A 122 -1.05 14.88 -10.74
CA ASP A 122 0.24 14.54 -10.17
C ASP A 122 1.31 14.51 -11.26
N PHE A 123 2.13 15.57 -11.34
CA PHE A 123 3.20 15.70 -12.34
C PHE A 123 4.47 14.89 -12.04
N ARG A 124 4.53 14.10 -10.95
CA ARG A 124 5.70 13.25 -10.68
C ARG A 124 5.90 12.21 -11.80
N GLU A 125 7.13 11.78 -11.99
CA GLU A 125 7.43 10.60 -12.80
C GLU A 125 7.02 9.34 -12.02
N ALA A 126 6.39 8.37 -12.70
CA ALA A 126 6.02 7.11 -12.07
C ALA A 126 7.28 6.27 -11.80
N ALA A 127 7.44 5.81 -10.57
CA ALA A 127 8.58 4.99 -10.13
C ALA A 127 8.18 3.54 -9.80
N LEU A 128 6.87 3.28 -9.62
CA LEU A 128 6.33 1.99 -9.21
C LEU A 128 5.30 1.49 -10.22
N LYS A 129 5.11 0.17 -10.29
CA LYS A 129 4.05 -0.47 -11.08
C LYS A 129 3.38 -1.56 -10.23
N VAL A 130 2.07 -1.68 -10.34
CA VAL A 130 1.33 -2.78 -9.72
C VAL A 130 1.52 -4.05 -10.54
N GLU A 131 1.92 -5.13 -9.87
CA GLU A 131 1.88 -6.48 -10.42
C GLU A 131 0.49 -7.06 -10.15
N LEU A 132 -0.40 -6.98 -11.14
CA LEU A 132 -1.81 -7.35 -10.98
C LEU A 132 -1.97 -8.84 -10.61
N ASP A 133 -1.12 -9.69 -11.18
CA ASP A 133 -1.15 -11.15 -10.95
C ASP A 133 -0.71 -11.56 -9.53
N SER A 134 -0.10 -10.65 -8.76
CA SER A 134 0.36 -10.92 -7.39
C SER A 134 -0.61 -10.41 -6.32
N ILE A 135 -1.74 -9.81 -6.69
CA ILE A 135 -2.69 -9.24 -5.73
C ILE A 135 -3.40 -10.37 -4.99
N ALA A 136 -3.35 -10.33 -3.66
CA ALA A 136 -4.03 -11.29 -2.80
C ALA A 136 -4.75 -10.58 -1.65
N VAL A 137 -5.90 -11.12 -1.24
CA VAL A 137 -6.64 -10.68 -0.06
C VAL A 137 -6.32 -11.64 1.08
N HIS A 138 -5.71 -11.10 2.14
CA HIS A 138 -5.39 -11.86 3.34
C HIS A 138 -6.40 -11.53 4.45
N HIS A 139 -7.10 -12.56 4.94
CA HIS A 139 -7.91 -12.46 6.14
C HIS A 139 -7.02 -12.66 7.35
N VAL A 140 -6.95 -11.64 8.21
CA VAL A 140 -6.07 -11.65 9.38
C VAL A 140 -6.88 -12.13 10.59
N ASP A 141 -6.67 -13.38 11.00
CA ASP A 141 -7.37 -13.97 12.14
C ASP A 141 -6.83 -13.49 13.49
N SER A 142 -5.50 -13.42 13.62
CA SER A 142 -4.85 -13.05 14.89
C SER A 142 -3.40 -12.58 14.70
N VAL A 143 -2.87 -11.90 15.72
CA VAL A 143 -1.46 -11.52 15.84
C VAL A 143 -0.81 -12.34 16.95
N VAL A 144 0.29 -13.03 16.62
CA VAL A 144 1.04 -13.86 17.58
C VAL A 144 2.38 -13.19 17.90
N ILE A 145 2.66 -12.97 19.20
CA ILE A 145 3.93 -12.40 19.68
C ILE A 145 4.78 -13.50 20.28
N ALA A 146 5.90 -13.83 19.63
CA ALA A 146 6.86 -14.81 20.14
C ALA A 146 7.72 -14.21 21.26
N THR A 147 7.76 -14.87 22.42
CA THR A 147 8.57 -14.44 23.57
C THR A 147 9.44 -15.57 24.10
N ALA A 148 10.56 -15.22 24.74
CA ALA A 148 11.40 -16.16 25.47
C ALA A 148 11.22 -15.94 26.97
N GLN A 149 10.75 -16.97 27.68
CA GLN A 149 10.59 -16.90 29.12
C GLN A 149 11.93 -17.08 29.82
N HIS A 150 12.29 -16.13 30.69
CA HIS A 150 13.47 -16.22 31.55
C HIS A 150 13.02 -16.10 33.01
N LEU A 151 13.34 -17.12 33.83
CA LEU A 151 12.99 -17.10 35.24
C LEU A 151 13.94 -16.19 36.02
N VAL A 152 13.39 -15.31 36.84
CA VAL A 152 14.17 -14.40 37.69
C VAL A 152 14.55 -15.10 38.99
N GLN A 153 15.85 -15.21 39.26
CA GLN A 153 16.36 -15.68 40.54
C GLN A 153 16.49 -14.50 41.51
N ARG A 154 15.98 -14.66 42.73
CA ARG A 154 16.08 -13.63 43.77
C ARG A 154 16.97 -14.13 44.90
N PHE A 155 18.02 -13.36 45.20
CA PHE A 155 18.87 -13.57 46.36
C PHE A 155 18.74 -12.38 47.31
N ARG A 156 18.92 -12.62 48.61
CA ARG A 156 18.98 -11.58 49.65
C ARG A 156 20.28 -11.80 50.40
N TYR A 157 21.07 -10.75 50.53
CA TYR A 157 22.28 -10.74 51.33
C TYR A 157 22.23 -9.56 52.30
N GLU A 158 22.76 -9.76 53.50
CA GLU A 158 22.94 -8.68 54.48
C GLU A 158 24.21 -7.89 54.10
N ALA A 159 24.04 -6.60 53.87
CA ALA A 159 25.17 -5.71 53.63
C ALA A 159 25.95 -5.54 54.94
N HIS A 160 27.20 -6.02 54.95
CA HIS A 160 28.12 -5.78 56.05
C HIS A 160 29.08 -4.66 55.65
N GLU A 161 29.21 -3.62 56.46
CA GLU A 161 30.21 -2.58 56.23
C GLU A 161 31.61 -3.14 56.45
N HIS A 162 32.46 -3.03 55.42
CA HIS A 162 33.89 -3.29 55.55
C HIS A 162 34.51 -2.23 56.47
N LYS A 163 34.83 -2.62 57.71
CA LYS A 163 35.70 -1.80 58.57
C LYS A 163 37.15 -1.98 58.10
N PHE A 164 37.72 -0.92 57.54
CA PHE A 164 39.16 -0.74 57.38
C PHE A 164 39.80 -0.38 58.71
#